data_AF-A0A850KZ83-F1
#
_entry.id   AF-A0A850KZ83-F1
#
_cell.length_a   1.000
_cell.length_b   1.000
_cell.length_c   1.000
_cell.angle_alpha   90.00
_cell.angle_beta   90.00
_cell.angle_gamma   90.00
#
_symmetry.space_group_name_H-M   'P 1'
#
loop_
_entity.id
_entity.type
_entity.pdbx_description
1 polymer ?
#
loop_
_entity_poly.entity_id
_entity_poly.type
_entity_poly.pdbx_seq_one_letter_code
_entity_poly.pdbx_strand_id
1 'polypeptide(L)'
;MPKIPAKVITRLKNSIPQFKKVIEEAQKRDINESDTVTIVTDILSEVFGFDKYSEITREYAIKGTMCDLAVKVDGKLEYLIEVKSIGTELKEAHARQAIDYVSKVSDTNWVVLSNGNHWKIFKVTAQGMVTSELVYDFKFSELNHNKQADQELIFLLCKLGMQKQLIEEFYDYKKSVNKFMIGAVLVSEPILAALRRELRKVKPGLKVDIDEIKQILISETLKREISEDDDFTKLSAMVKRIQNKKK
;
A
#
# COMPACT_ATOMS: atom_id res chain seq x y z
N MET A 1 -3.10 -10.67 7.96
CA MET A 1 -1.78 -10.84 7.32
C MET A 1 -1.15 -12.11 7.82
N PRO A 2 -0.26 -12.75 7.05
CA PRO A 2 0.41 -13.97 7.49
C PRO A 2 1.32 -13.69 8.69
N LYS A 3 1.47 -14.72 9.54
CA LYS A 3 2.28 -14.65 10.76
C LYS A 3 3.74 -14.32 10.44
N ILE A 4 4.26 -13.25 11.05
CA ILE A 4 5.66 -12.86 10.92
C ILE A 4 6.57 -13.90 11.60
N PRO A 5 7.59 -14.44 10.91
CA PRO A 5 8.54 -15.37 11.53
C PRO A 5 9.29 -14.73 12.71
N ALA A 6 9.53 -15.48 13.78
CA ALA A 6 10.18 -14.98 15.00
C ALA A 6 11.55 -14.33 14.70
N LYS A 7 12.34 -14.90 13.80
CA LYS A 7 13.63 -14.33 13.37
C LYS A 7 13.50 -12.92 12.79
N VAL A 8 12.42 -12.63 12.07
CA VAL A 8 12.15 -11.30 11.50
C VAL A 8 11.74 -10.35 12.62
N ILE A 9 10.85 -10.77 13.52
CA ILE A 9 10.44 -9.97 14.68
C ILE A 9 11.67 -9.57 15.51
N THR A 10 12.54 -10.52 15.83
CA THR A 10 13.78 -10.25 16.58
C THR A 10 14.67 -9.25 15.84
N ARG A 11 14.86 -9.41 14.53
CA ARG A 11 15.62 -8.46 13.71
C ARG A 11 15.02 -7.06 13.77
N LEU A 12 13.73 -6.91 13.48
CA LEU A 12 13.04 -5.61 13.51
C LEU A 12 13.14 -4.93 14.88
N LYS A 13 12.97 -5.69 15.97
CA LYS A 13 13.12 -5.18 17.34
C LYS A 13 14.52 -4.66 17.63
N ASN A 14 15.55 -5.27 17.06
CA ASN A 14 16.94 -4.89 17.29
C ASN A 14 17.39 -3.76 16.37
N SER A 15 17.04 -3.79 15.08
CA SER A 15 17.58 -2.86 14.08
C SER A 15 16.78 -1.56 13.97
N ILE A 16 15.45 -1.57 14.12
CA ILE A 16 14.65 -0.32 14.03
C ILE A 16 15.14 0.75 15.03
N PRO A 17 15.38 0.45 16.33
CA PRO A 17 15.89 1.46 17.27
C PRO A 17 17.25 2.04 16.89
N GLN A 18 18.12 1.22 16.28
CA GLN A 18 19.45 1.66 15.84
C GLN A 18 19.32 2.64 14.66
N PHE A 19 18.56 2.26 13.63
CA PHE A 19 18.37 3.12 12.44
C PHE A 19 17.54 4.37 12.73
N LYS A 20 16.68 4.37 13.75
CA LYS A 20 16.05 5.60 14.23
C LYS A 20 17.10 6.64 14.67
N LYS A 21 18.14 6.22 15.41
CA LYS A 21 19.23 7.12 15.84
C LYS A 21 20.05 7.60 14.65
N VAL A 22 20.37 6.70 13.72
CA VAL A 22 21.10 7.04 12.49
C VAL A 22 20.35 8.09 11.67
N ILE A 23 19.03 7.92 11.50
CA ILE A 23 18.18 8.88 10.78
C ILE A 23 18.10 10.22 11.53
N GLU A 24 17.97 10.20 12.86
CA GLU A 24 17.93 11.42 13.66
C GLU A 24 19.23 12.23 13.55
N GLU A 25 20.39 11.56 13.60
CA GLU A 25 21.70 12.18 13.42
C GLU A 25 21.89 12.70 11.99
N ALA A 26 21.47 11.93 10.99
CA ALA A 26 21.49 12.33 9.60
C ALA A 26 20.65 13.59 9.34
N GLN A 27 19.46 13.66 9.95
CA GLN A 27 18.58 14.84 9.88
C GLN A 27 19.24 16.07 10.51
N LYS A 28 19.87 15.92 11.68
CA LYS A 28 20.59 17.02 12.34
C LYS A 28 21.75 17.56 11.50
N ARG A 29 22.37 16.69 10.69
CA ARG A 29 23.49 17.03 9.82
C ARG A 29 23.10 17.48 8.41
N ASP A 30 21.82 17.41 8.07
CA ASP A 30 21.27 17.70 6.74
C ASP A 30 22.09 17.05 5.60
N ILE A 31 22.27 15.74 5.68
CA ILE A 31 23.10 14.99 4.73
C ILE A 31 22.52 14.99 3.31
N ASN A 32 23.40 14.86 2.32
CA ASN A 32 23.02 14.84 0.90
C ASN A 32 22.32 13.52 0.49
N GLU A 33 21.90 13.46 -0.77
CA GLU A 33 21.21 12.30 -1.36
C GLU A 33 22.07 11.03 -1.36
N SER A 34 23.36 11.10 -1.71
CA SER A 34 24.26 9.93 -1.75
C SER A 34 24.49 9.31 -0.38
N ASP A 35 24.66 10.14 0.64
CA ASP A 35 24.75 9.68 2.03
C ASP A 35 23.41 9.08 2.49
N THR A 36 22.29 9.65 2.05
CA THR A 36 20.94 9.11 2.35
C THR A 36 20.72 7.75 1.66
N VAL A 37 21.17 7.58 0.41
CA VAL A 37 21.16 6.30 -0.32
C VAL A 37 21.92 5.23 0.46
N THR A 38 23.04 5.60 1.08
CA THR A 38 23.82 4.67 1.91
C THR A 38 23.03 4.21 3.13
N ILE A 39 22.37 5.14 3.85
CA ILE A 39 21.49 4.79 4.99
C ILE A 39 20.32 3.89 4.54
N VAL A 40 19.68 4.23 3.42
CA VAL A 40 18.57 3.43 2.86
C VAL A 40 19.06 2.02 2.51
N THR A 41 20.24 1.90 1.88
CA THR A 41 20.87 0.61 1.57
C THR A 41 21.09 -0.23 2.82
N ASP A 42 21.57 0.39 3.90
CA ASP A 42 21.80 -0.30 5.18
C ASP A 42 20.48 -0.71 5.86
N ILE A 43 19.41 0.09 5.74
CA ILE A 43 18.06 -0.28 6.20
C ILE A 43 17.55 -1.51 5.44
N LEU A 44 17.71 -1.54 4.11
CA LEU A 44 17.32 -2.69 3.29
C LEU A 44 18.05 -3.97 3.76
N SER A 45 19.35 -3.86 4.06
CA SER A 45 20.15 -4.99 4.56
C SER A 45 19.71 -5.41 5.97
N GLU A 46 19.84 -4.51 6.94
CA GLU A 46 19.79 -4.84 8.37
C GLU A 46 18.37 -4.89 8.93
N VAL A 47 17.43 -4.15 8.34
CA VAL A 47 16.03 -4.12 8.76
C VAL A 47 15.21 -5.06 7.88
N PHE A 48 15.29 -4.90 6.56
CA PHE A 48 14.43 -5.65 5.64
C PHE A 48 15.00 -7.04 5.31
N GLY A 49 16.30 -7.25 5.56
CA GLY A 49 16.94 -8.56 5.50
C GLY A 49 17.35 -9.00 4.11
N PHE A 50 17.61 -8.06 3.22
CA PHE A 50 18.19 -8.32 1.90
C PHE A 50 19.71 -8.48 2.03
N ASP A 51 20.29 -9.31 1.17
CA ASP A 51 21.74 -9.38 1.03
C ASP A 51 22.25 -8.15 0.27
N LYS A 52 23.17 -7.41 0.88
CA LYS A 52 23.70 -6.16 0.33
C LYS A 52 24.46 -6.33 -0.98
N TYR A 53 25.02 -7.50 -1.25
CA TYR A 53 25.88 -7.75 -2.40
C TYR A 53 25.14 -8.42 -3.55
N SER A 54 24.16 -9.27 -3.26
CA SER A 54 23.43 -10.01 -4.29
C SER A 54 22.01 -9.52 -4.55
N GLU A 55 21.38 -8.83 -3.60
CA GLU A 55 19.94 -8.51 -3.66
C GLU A 55 19.67 -7.00 -3.75
N ILE A 56 20.65 -6.16 -3.44
CA ILE A 56 20.54 -4.70 -3.58
C ILE A 56 21.49 -4.25 -4.69
N THR A 57 20.93 -3.62 -5.72
CA THR A 57 21.71 -3.00 -6.80
C THR A 57 21.61 -1.49 -6.68
N ARG A 58 22.76 -0.80 -6.59
CA ARG A 58 22.84 0.66 -6.68
C ARG A 58 22.89 1.11 -8.14
N GLU A 59 22.42 2.33 -8.42
CA GLU A 59 22.48 2.95 -9.75
C GLU A 59 21.92 2.02 -10.84
N TYR A 60 20.73 1.47 -10.57
CA TYR A 60 20.13 0.48 -11.45
C TYR A 60 19.79 1.10 -12.79
N ALA A 61 20.43 0.60 -13.85
CA ALA A 61 20.26 1.11 -15.20
C ALA A 61 18.85 0.82 -15.76
N ILE A 62 18.23 1.87 -16.27
CA ILE A 62 16.83 1.93 -16.70
C ILE A 62 16.79 2.63 -18.06
N LYS A 63 16.96 1.86 -19.15
CA LYS A 63 16.87 2.31 -20.56
C LYS A 63 17.24 3.80 -20.78
N GLY A 64 18.49 4.18 -20.48
CA GLY A 64 19.03 5.53 -20.70
C GLY A 64 18.99 6.47 -19.49
N THR A 65 18.42 6.05 -18.36
CA THR A 65 18.58 6.69 -17.05
C THR A 65 19.00 5.65 -15.99
N MET A 66 19.12 6.07 -14.73
CA MET A 66 19.39 5.23 -13.57
C MET A 66 18.37 5.52 -12.46
N CYS A 67 18.05 4.51 -11.66
CA CYS A 67 17.35 4.67 -10.39
C CYS A 67 18.31 4.34 -9.24
N ASP A 68 18.15 4.99 -8.10
CA ASP A 68 19.13 4.92 -7.01
C ASP A 68 19.35 3.49 -6.52
N LEU A 69 18.26 2.75 -6.29
CA LEU A 69 18.33 1.36 -5.82
C LEU A 69 17.30 0.47 -6.51
N ALA A 70 17.68 -0.78 -6.73
CA ALA A 70 16.81 -1.87 -7.11
C ALA A 70 16.95 -3.02 -6.12
N VAL A 71 15.82 -3.56 -5.67
CA VAL A 71 15.77 -4.77 -4.86
C VAL A 71 15.41 -5.95 -5.73
N LYS A 72 16.26 -6.98 -5.72
CA LYS A 72 16.06 -8.23 -6.44
C LYS A 72 16.08 -9.40 -5.48
N VAL A 73 15.15 -10.33 -5.66
CA VAL A 73 15.14 -11.58 -4.90
C VAL A 73 15.07 -12.72 -5.90
N ASP A 74 15.97 -13.70 -5.77
CA ASP A 74 16.05 -14.86 -6.66
C ASP A 74 16.13 -14.44 -8.16
N GLY A 75 16.84 -13.35 -8.45
CA GLY A 75 17.01 -12.78 -9.78
C GLY A 75 15.84 -11.93 -10.30
N LYS A 76 14.70 -11.95 -9.62
CA LYS A 76 13.50 -11.16 -9.98
C LYS A 76 13.57 -9.78 -9.36
N LEU A 77 13.27 -8.75 -10.14
CA LEU A 77 13.12 -7.37 -9.63
C LEU A 77 11.83 -7.28 -8.79
N GLU A 78 11.94 -6.92 -7.51
CA GLU A 78 10.81 -6.83 -6.59
C GLU A 78 10.28 -5.41 -6.48
N TYR A 79 11.15 -4.40 -6.38
CA TYR A 79 10.78 -2.99 -6.44
C TYR A 79 12.00 -2.11 -6.74
N LEU A 80 11.73 -0.94 -7.32
CA LEU A 80 12.69 0.14 -7.49
C LEU A 80 12.53 1.18 -6.36
N ILE A 81 13.63 1.83 -5.99
CA ILE A 81 13.63 2.85 -4.95
C ILE A 81 14.31 4.10 -5.47
N GLU A 82 13.55 5.19 -5.49
CA GLU A 82 14.09 6.53 -5.64
C GLU A 82 14.38 7.11 -4.24
N VAL A 83 15.58 7.64 -4.06
CA VAL A 83 16.02 8.26 -2.82
C VAL A 83 16.21 9.76 -3.03
N LYS A 84 15.91 10.54 -1.99
CA LYS A 84 16.16 11.99 -1.94
C LYS A 84 16.98 12.32 -0.70
N SER A 85 17.56 13.52 -0.63
CA SER A 85 18.27 13.97 0.57
C SER A 85 17.37 13.92 1.81
N ILE A 86 17.97 13.69 2.98
CA ILE A 86 17.27 13.43 4.25
C ILE A 86 16.24 14.51 4.63
N GLY A 87 16.51 15.78 4.28
CA GLY A 87 15.65 16.93 4.56
C GLY A 87 14.57 17.19 3.50
N THR A 88 14.60 16.49 2.36
CA THR A 88 13.67 16.72 1.25
C THR A 88 12.26 16.23 1.60
N GLU A 89 11.26 17.10 1.43
CA GLU A 89 9.86 16.68 1.44
C GLU A 89 9.53 15.83 0.20
N LEU A 90 9.04 14.61 0.41
CA LEU A 90 8.77 13.67 -0.67
C LEU A 90 7.49 14.02 -1.43
N LYS A 91 7.60 14.28 -2.73
CA LYS A 91 6.48 14.49 -3.67
C LYS A 91 6.43 13.34 -4.66
N GLU A 92 5.25 12.94 -5.11
CA GLU A 92 5.08 11.85 -6.09
C GLU A 92 5.90 12.07 -7.38
N ALA A 93 6.03 13.34 -7.80
CA ALA A 93 6.86 13.72 -8.94
C ALA A 93 8.33 13.26 -8.83
N HIS A 94 8.85 13.08 -7.62
CA HIS A 94 10.20 12.55 -7.42
C HIS A 94 10.31 11.08 -7.85
N ALA A 95 9.23 10.29 -7.74
CA ALA A 95 9.22 8.88 -8.14
C ALA A 95 9.01 8.66 -9.65
N ARG A 96 8.87 9.74 -10.44
CA ARG A 96 8.44 9.66 -11.84
C ARG A 96 9.34 8.78 -12.70
N GLN A 97 10.65 8.84 -12.52
CA GLN A 97 11.59 8.03 -13.31
C GLN A 97 11.37 6.53 -13.08
N ALA A 98 11.25 6.12 -11.82
CA ALA A 98 10.97 4.74 -11.46
C ALA A 98 9.59 4.29 -11.96
N ILE A 99 8.55 5.13 -11.81
CA ILE A 99 7.19 4.85 -12.32
C ILE A 99 7.18 4.64 -13.84
N ASP A 100 7.86 5.53 -14.59
CA ASP A 100 7.93 5.48 -16.04
C ASP A 100 8.64 4.22 -16.55
N TYR A 101 9.56 3.65 -15.77
CA TYR A 101 10.22 2.40 -16.14
C TYR A 101 9.41 1.17 -15.78
N VAL A 102 8.91 1.13 -14.54
CA VAL A 102 8.08 0.03 -14.04
C VAL A 102 6.91 -0.20 -14.98
N SER A 103 6.28 0.88 -15.47
CA SER A 103 5.17 0.81 -16.42
C SER A 103 5.50 0.28 -17.83
N LYS A 104 6.78 0.21 -18.23
CA LYS A 104 7.17 -0.08 -19.62
C LYS A 104 7.92 -1.41 -19.81
N VAL A 105 8.66 -1.88 -18.79
CA VAL A 105 9.69 -2.93 -19.00
C VAL A 105 9.80 -3.92 -17.84
N SER A 106 9.28 -3.59 -16.66
CA SER A 106 9.64 -4.26 -15.41
C SER A 106 8.76 -5.48 -15.10
N ASP A 107 9.35 -6.49 -14.45
CA ASP A 107 8.65 -7.65 -13.88
C ASP A 107 7.97 -7.36 -12.53
N THR A 108 8.13 -6.13 -12.04
CA THR A 108 7.43 -5.60 -10.87
C THR A 108 6.62 -4.37 -11.24
N ASN A 109 5.58 -4.12 -10.44
CA ASN A 109 4.71 -2.96 -10.47
C ASN A 109 4.88 -2.07 -9.23
N TRP A 110 5.99 -2.21 -8.50
CA TRP A 110 6.22 -1.54 -7.22
C TRP A 110 7.36 -0.52 -7.29
N VAL A 111 7.07 0.68 -6.78
CA VAL A 111 8.04 1.77 -6.63
C VAL A 111 8.02 2.26 -5.19
N VAL A 112 9.19 2.49 -4.63
CA VAL A 112 9.38 3.10 -3.32
C VAL A 112 10.03 4.46 -3.51
N LEU A 113 9.56 5.47 -2.81
CA LEU A 113 10.20 6.78 -2.72
C LEU A 113 10.57 7.01 -1.26
N SER A 114 11.84 7.34 -0.99
CA SER A 114 12.30 7.56 0.37
C SER A 114 13.30 8.71 0.50
N ASN A 115 13.34 9.32 1.68
CA ASN A 115 14.45 10.17 2.11
C ASN A 115 15.14 9.56 3.35
N GLY A 116 15.07 8.24 3.53
CA GLY A 116 15.51 7.55 4.75
C GLY A 116 14.48 7.58 5.87
N ASN A 117 13.90 8.75 6.18
CA ASN A 117 12.87 8.84 7.22
C ASN A 117 11.47 8.50 6.72
N HIS A 118 10.98 9.16 5.67
CA HIS A 118 9.66 8.88 5.09
C HIS A 118 9.82 7.87 3.97
N TRP A 119 8.94 6.88 3.93
CA TRP A 119 8.88 5.84 2.91
C TRP A 119 7.47 5.85 2.32
N LYS A 120 7.37 6.05 1.01
CA LYS A 120 6.11 6.04 0.25
C LYS A 120 6.14 4.91 -0.76
N ILE A 121 5.15 4.03 -0.71
CA ILE A 121 5.10 2.80 -1.51
C ILE A 121 3.96 2.91 -2.51
N PHE A 122 4.32 2.85 -3.79
CA PHE A 122 3.40 3.04 -4.91
C PHE A 122 3.19 1.74 -5.68
N LYS A 123 1.94 1.46 -6.04
CA LYS A 123 1.59 0.49 -7.08
C LYS A 123 1.44 1.22 -8.40
N VAL A 124 2.14 0.75 -9.43
CA VAL A 124 2.04 1.27 -10.79
C VAL A 124 1.12 0.37 -11.61
N THR A 125 0.22 0.97 -12.38
CA THR A 125 -0.64 0.27 -13.34
C THR A 125 -0.42 0.82 -14.74
N ALA A 126 -0.19 -0.06 -15.71
CA ALA A 126 0.11 0.29 -17.09
C ALA A 126 -0.92 -0.27 -18.09
N GLN A 127 -2.17 -0.48 -17.66
CA GLN A 127 -3.28 -0.89 -18.54
C GLN A 127 -3.90 0.33 -19.21
N GLY A 128 -3.23 0.87 -20.23
CA GLY A 128 -3.64 2.08 -20.94
C GLY A 128 -2.80 3.29 -20.52
N MET A 129 -3.37 4.21 -19.74
CA MET A 129 -2.61 5.33 -19.18
C MET A 129 -1.81 4.86 -17.97
N VAL A 130 -0.54 5.27 -17.89
CA VAL A 130 0.30 4.97 -16.72
C VAL A 130 -0.24 5.74 -15.53
N THR A 131 -0.63 5.01 -14.48
CA THR A 131 -1.06 5.57 -13.21
C THR A 131 -0.24 4.99 -12.06
N SER A 132 -0.13 5.78 -11.00
CA SER A 132 0.53 5.39 -9.76
C SER A 132 -0.43 5.63 -8.60
N GLU A 133 -0.47 4.71 -7.64
CA GLU A 133 -1.31 4.79 -6.46
C GLU A 133 -0.44 4.61 -5.22
N LEU A 134 -0.47 5.59 -4.31
CA LEU A 134 0.14 5.45 -2.99
C LEU A 134 -0.63 4.38 -2.20
N VAL A 135 -0.02 3.22 -2.01
CA VAL A 135 -0.66 2.09 -1.30
C VAL A 135 -0.53 2.29 0.20
N TYR A 136 0.64 2.68 0.68
CA TYR A 136 0.88 3.07 2.06
C TYR A 136 2.17 3.86 2.18
N ASP A 137 2.31 4.54 3.30
CA ASP A 137 3.52 5.24 3.68
C ASP A 137 3.77 5.10 5.19
N PHE A 138 5.00 5.34 5.60
CA PHE A 138 5.36 5.39 7.01
C PHE A 138 6.58 6.29 7.23
N LYS A 139 6.67 6.89 8.41
CA LYS A 139 7.90 7.52 8.89
C LYS A 139 8.65 6.57 9.81
N PHE A 140 9.89 6.30 9.47
CA PHE A 140 10.77 5.39 10.20
C PHE A 140 10.95 5.83 11.65
N SER A 141 11.07 7.14 11.90
CA SER A 141 11.16 7.72 13.25
C SER A 141 9.91 7.45 14.10
N GLU A 142 8.74 7.24 13.49
CA GLU A 142 7.46 7.01 14.18
C GLU A 142 7.16 5.52 14.43
N LEU A 143 7.95 4.59 13.86
CA LEU A 143 7.72 3.14 13.99
C LEU A 143 7.82 2.65 15.44
N ASN A 144 6.80 1.98 15.97
CA ASN A 144 6.91 1.25 17.22
C ASN A 144 7.28 -0.21 16.96
N HIS A 145 8.55 -0.56 17.17
CA HIS A 145 9.07 -1.92 16.96
C HIS A 145 8.46 -3.00 17.89
N ASN A 146 7.64 -2.63 18.88
CA ASN A 146 6.87 -3.56 19.71
C ASN A 146 5.40 -3.68 19.29
N LYS A 147 4.91 -2.81 18.41
CA LYS A 147 3.55 -2.82 17.92
C LYS A 147 3.43 -3.73 16.70
N GLN A 148 2.58 -4.75 16.80
CA GLN A 148 2.38 -5.73 15.73
C GLN A 148 2.01 -5.09 14.39
N ALA A 149 1.11 -4.10 14.38
CA ALA A 149 0.70 -3.44 13.14
C ALA A 149 1.86 -2.77 12.39
N ASP A 150 2.80 -2.16 13.12
CA ASP A 150 3.97 -1.50 12.52
C ASP A 150 4.97 -2.55 12.01
N GLN A 151 5.14 -3.66 12.75
CA GLN A 151 5.94 -4.80 12.29
C GLN A 151 5.36 -5.43 11.02
N GLU A 152 4.03 -5.61 10.95
CA GLU A 152 3.34 -6.17 9.79
C GLU A 152 3.51 -5.27 8.57
N LEU A 153 3.38 -3.95 8.74
CA LEU A 153 3.55 -2.98 7.66
C LEU A 153 4.98 -3.02 7.09
N ILE A 154 6.01 -3.01 7.96
CA ILE A 154 7.41 -3.11 7.54
C ILE A 154 7.72 -4.47 6.91
N PHE A 155 7.07 -5.54 7.41
CA PHE A 155 7.29 -6.88 6.90
C PHE A 155 6.88 -7.03 5.43
N LEU A 156 5.95 -6.20 4.93
CA LEU A 156 5.56 -6.19 3.51
C LEU A 156 6.75 -5.92 2.57
N LEU A 157 7.71 -5.08 2.98
CA LEU A 157 8.92 -4.77 2.20
C LEU A 157 10.11 -5.68 2.52
N CYS A 158 10.00 -6.52 3.55
CA CYS A 158 11.11 -7.42 3.89
C CYS A 158 11.27 -8.52 2.84
N LYS A 159 12.49 -9.05 2.69
CA LYS A 159 12.81 -10.16 1.77
C LYS A 159 11.79 -11.30 1.79
N LEU A 160 11.49 -11.81 2.99
CA LEU A 160 10.52 -12.90 3.15
C LEU A 160 9.07 -12.47 2.87
N GLY A 161 8.75 -11.19 3.03
CA GLY A 161 7.47 -10.63 2.62
C GLY A 161 7.35 -10.59 1.10
N MET A 162 8.42 -10.19 0.42
CA MET A 162 8.47 -10.17 -1.04
C MET A 162 8.39 -11.57 -1.66
N GLN A 163 9.15 -12.54 -1.14
CA GLN A 163 9.08 -13.94 -1.62
C GLN A 163 7.69 -14.55 -1.48
N LYS A 164 6.89 -14.06 -0.52
CA LYS A 164 5.51 -14.49 -0.29
C LYS A 164 4.47 -13.59 -0.96
N GLN A 165 4.90 -12.59 -1.72
CA GLN A 165 4.02 -11.63 -2.41
C GLN A 165 3.06 -10.90 -1.46
N LEU A 166 3.47 -10.66 -0.21
CA LEU A 166 2.57 -10.09 0.81
C LEU A 166 2.11 -8.69 0.49
N ILE A 167 2.94 -7.91 -0.20
CA ILE A 167 2.57 -6.57 -0.64
C ILE A 167 1.45 -6.60 -1.69
N GLU A 168 1.40 -7.64 -2.53
CA GLU A 168 0.32 -7.85 -3.50
C GLU A 168 -0.97 -8.23 -2.77
N GLU A 169 -0.91 -9.21 -1.85
CA GLU A 169 -2.05 -9.59 -1.02
C GLU A 169 -2.61 -8.39 -0.23
N PHE A 170 -1.72 -7.55 0.30
CA PHE A 170 -2.10 -6.35 1.02
C PHE A 170 -2.79 -5.32 0.11
N TYR A 171 -2.29 -5.12 -1.10
CA TYR A 171 -2.90 -4.24 -2.09
C TYR A 171 -4.29 -4.72 -2.49
N ASP A 172 -4.41 -6.00 -2.83
CA ASP A 172 -5.68 -6.62 -3.19
C ASP A 172 -6.70 -6.52 -2.04
N TYR A 173 -6.23 -6.73 -0.81
CA TYR A 173 -7.05 -6.55 0.38
C TYR A 173 -7.53 -5.09 0.51
N LYS A 174 -6.65 -4.09 0.37
CA LYS A 174 -7.04 -2.67 0.42
C LYS A 174 -8.03 -2.29 -0.68
N LYS A 175 -7.83 -2.80 -1.91
CA LYS A 175 -8.77 -2.60 -3.03
C LYS A 175 -10.12 -3.27 -2.78
N SER A 176 -10.12 -4.41 -2.10
CA SER A 176 -11.34 -5.18 -1.81
C SER A 176 -12.08 -4.69 -0.56
N VAL A 177 -11.36 -4.11 0.40
CA VAL A 177 -11.89 -3.72 1.71
C VAL A 177 -11.60 -2.24 1.94
N ASN A 178 -12.45 -1.40 1.35
CA ASN A 178 -12.43 0.05 1.54
C ASN A 178 -13.86 0.60 1.69
N LYS A 179 -13.96 1.86 2.12
CA LYS A 179 -15.23 2.52 2.43
C LYS A 179 -16.21 2.52 1.25
N PHE A 180 -15.71 2.66 0.03
CA PHE A 180 -16.53 2.67 -1.19
C PHE A 180 -17.04 1.28 -1.54
N MET A 181 -16.20 0.25 -1.45
CA MET A 181 -16.62 -1.14 -1.66
C MET A 181 -17.65 -1.58 -0.61
N ILE A 182 -17.42 -1.24 0.67
CA ILE A 182 -18.39 -1.53 1.75
C ILE A 182 -19.71 -0.82 1.46
N GLY A 183 -19.67 0.47 1.11
CA GLY A 183 -20.86 1.21 0.69
C GLY A 183 -21.60 0.53 -0.47
N ALA A 184 -20.88 0.16 -1.53
CA ALA A 184 -21.44 -0.49 -2.71
C ALA A 184 -22.11 -1.84 -2.38
N VAL A 185 -21.52 -2.61 -1.47
CA VAL A 185 -22.12 -3.86 -0.97
C VAL A 185 -23.36 -3.59 -0.13
N LEU A 186 -23.35 -2.57 0.75
CA LEU A 186 -24.49 -2.21 1.60
C LEU A 186 -25.75 -1.85 0.78
N VAL A 187 -25.58 -1.18 -0.37
CA VAL A 187 -26.69 -0.81 -1.26
C VAL A 187 -27.05 -1.88 -2.30
N SER A 188 -26.52 -3.09 -2.16
CA SER A 188 -26.78 -4.19 -3.08
C SER A 188 -28.10 -4.92 -2.76
N GLU A 189 -28.73 -5.51 -3.78
CA GLU A 189 -30.06 -6.14 -3.67
C GLU A 189 -30.15 -7.20 -2.54
N PRO A 190 -29.17 -8.11 -2.35
CA PRO A 190 -29.23 -9.09 -1.25
C PRO A 190 -29.22 -8.44 0.14
N ILE A 191 -28.46 -7.35 0.32
CA ILE A 191 -28.37 -6.65 1.61
C ILE A 191 -29.63 -5.83 1.86
N LEU A 192 -30.14 -5.12 0.86
CA LEU A 192 -31.41 -4.39 0.97
C LEU A 192 -32.59 -5.32 1.27
N ALA A 193 -32.63 -6.50 0.63
CA ALA A 193 -33.63 -7.53 0.92
C ALA A 193 -33.49 -8.09 2.35
N ALA A 194 -32.25 -8.25 2.85
CA ALA A 194 -32.00 -8.65 4.22
C ALA A 194 -32.47 -7.59 5.21
N LEU A 195 -32.12 -6.31 5.00
CA LEU A 195 -32.58 -5.19 5.82
C LEU A 195 -34.11 -5.12 5.88
N ARG A 196 -34.79 -5.24 4.74
CA ARG A 196 -36.26 -5.30 4.67
C ARG A 196 -36.85 -6.39 5.55
N ARG A 197 -36.26 -7.60 5.50
CA ARG A 197 -36.73 -8.74 6.31
C ARG A 197 -36.53 -8.47 7.80
N GLU A 198 -35.40 -7.91 8.20
CA GLU A 198 -35.16 -7.58 9.61
C GLU A 198 -36.11 -6.47 10.10
N LEU A 199 -36.39 -5.43 9.29
CA LEU A 199 -37.38 -4.40 9.62
C LEU A 199 -38.79 -5.00 9.84
N ARG A 200 -39.20 -5.97 9.02
CA ARG A 200 -40.48 -6.68 9.18
C ARG A 200 -40.54 -7.56 10.42
N LYS A 201 -39.40 -8.05 10.92
CA LYS A 201 -39.36 -8.77 12.20
C LYS A 201 -39.52 -7.81 13.38
N VAL A 202 -38.88 -6.64 13.30
CA VAL A 202 -39.03 -5.58 14.32
C VAL A 202 -40.47 -5.10 14.39
N LYS A 203 -41.15 -4.95 13.24
CA LYS A 203 -42.56 -4.58 13.17
C LYS A 203 -43.33 -5.50 12.20
N PRO A 204 -43.99 -6.56 12.70
CA PRO A 204 -44.84 -7.43 11.89
C PRO A 204 -45.92 -6.64 11.13
N GLY A 205 -46.15 -7.01 9.86
CA GLY A 205 -47.09 -6.31 8.98
C GLY A 205 -46.56 -5.03 8.33
N LEU A 206 -45.31 -4.63 8.61
CA LEU A 206 -44.69 -3.47 7.97
C LEU A 206 -44.56 -3.65 6.45
N LYS A 207 -45.20 -2.75 5.70
CA LYS A 207 -44.99 -2.59 4.26
C LYS A 207 -43.86 -1.60 4.05
N VAL A 208 -42.67 -2.11 3.76
CA VAL A 208 -41.50 -1.29 3.40
C VAL A 208 -41.00 -1.75 2.04
N ASP A 209 -40.68 -0.77 1.19
CA ASP A 209 -40.13 -0.99 -0.14
C ASP A 209 -38.60 -1.03 -0.13
N ILE A 210 -38.01 -1.76 -1.07
CA ILE A 210 -36.55 -1.85 -1.19
C ILE A 210 -35.96 -0.51 -1.65
N ASP A 211 -36.65 0.21 -2.54
CA ASP A 211 -36.15 1.50 -3.04
C ASP A 211 -36.18 2.58 -1.94
N GLU A 212 -37.20 2.56 -1.07
CA GLU A 212 -37.25 3.41 0.13
C GLU A 212 -36.05 3.17 1.06
N ILE A 213 -35.76 1.90 1.40
CA ILE A 213 -34.60 1.53 2.22
C ILE A 213 -33.30 2.01 1.58
N LYS A 214 -33.18 1.82 0.26
CA LYS A 214 -31.98 2.23 -0.47
C LYS A 214 -31.77 3.74 -0.42
N GLN A 215 -32.83 4.53 -0.60
CA GLN A 215 -32.73 5.99 -0.52
C GLN A 215 -32.28 6.43 0.87
N ILE A 216 -32.95 5.98 1.94
CA ILE A 216 -32.56 6.30 3.32
C ILE A 216 -31.10 5.91 3.58
N LEU A 217 -30.66 4.74 3.11
CA LEU A 217 -29.29 4.29 3.28
C LEU A 217 -28.29 5.21 2.57
N ILE A 218 -28.59 5.67 1.35
CA ILE A 218 -27.69 6.52 0.55
C ILE A 218 -27.70 7.98 1.05
N SER A 219 -28.87 8.56 1.31
CA SER A 219 -29.01 9.99 1.60
C SER A 219 -28.87 10.35 3.07
N GLU A 220 -29.21 9.44 3.98
CA GLU A 220 -29.31 9.75 5.41
C GLU A 220 -28.33 8.97 6.28
N THR A 221 -27.90 7.77 5.84
CA THR A 221 -27.09 6.87 6.66
C THR A 221 -25.62 6.81 6.23
N LEU A 222 -25.36 6.69 4.92
CA LEU A 222 -24.01 6.72 4.39
C LEU A 222 -23.46 8.14 4.44
N LYS A 223 -22.19 8.27 4.81
CA LYS A 223 -21.51 9.57 4.77
C LYS A 223 -21.47 10.08 3.33
N ARG A 224 -21.71 11.38 3.15
CA ARG A 224 -21.74 12.03 1.83
C ARG A 224 -20.46 11.82 1.01
N GLU A 225 -19.31 11.82 1.69
CA GLU A 225 -17.99 11.50 1.10
C GLU A 225 -17.86 10.09 0.51
N ILE A 226 -18.81 9.19 0.77
CA ILE A 226 -18.88 7.86 0.15
C ILE A 226 -19.94 7.87 -0.94
N SER A 227 -21.16 8.36 -0.64
CA SER A 227 -22.30 8.27 -1.55
C SER A 227 -22.17 9.15 -2.79
N GLU A 228 -21.48 10.29 -2.68
CA GLU A 228 -21.27 11.25 -3.78
C GLU A 228 -19.96 11.01 -4.54
N ASP A 229 -19.23 9.93 -4.22
CA ASP A 229 -17.94 9.61 -4.83
C ASP A 229 -18.08 8.75 -6.11
N ASP A 230 -17.26 9.04 -7.11
CA ASP A 230 -17.21 8.31 -8.38
C ASP A 230 -16.86 6.83 -8.21
N ASP A 231 -15.97 6.50 -7.26
CA ASP A 231 -15.56 5.12 -7.01
C ASP A 231 -16.70 4.31 -6.40
N PHE A 232 -17.50 4.90 -5.51
CA PHE A 232 -18.72 4.26 -5.01
C PHE A 232 -19.70 3.94 -6.16
N THR A 233 -19.88 4.87 -7.10
CA THR A 233 -20.75 4.66 -8.26
C THR A 233 -20.25 3.53 -9.16
N LYS A 234 -18.95 3.53 -9.50
CA LYS A 234 -18.31 2.49 -10.32
C LYS A 234 -18.40 1.11 -9.64
N LEU A 235 -18.08 1.05 -8.34
CA LEU A 235 -18.10 -0.20 -7.57
C LEU A 235 -19.52 -0.74 -7.40
N SER A 236 -20.52 0.13 -7.19
CA SER A 236 -21.93 -0.28 -7.14
C SER A 236 -22.39 -0.94 -8.43
N ALA A 237 -21.99 -0.40 -9.59
CA ALA A 237 -22.27 -0.99 -10.89
C ALA A 237 -21.56 -2.35 -11.07
N MET A 238 -20.30 -2.45 -10.63
CA MET A 238 -19.54 -3.70 -10.63
C MET A 238 -20.18 -4.79 -9.77
N VAL A 239 -20.54 -4.48 -8.52
CA VAL A 239 -21.20 -5.41 -7.58
C VAL A 239 -22.50 -5.93 -8.18
N LYS A 240 -23.33 -5.04 -8.76
CA LYS A 240 -24.58 -5.43 -9.43
C LYS A 240 -24.34 -6.40 -10.58
N ARG A 241 -23.32 -6.17 -11.42
CA ARG A 241 -22.97 -7.07 -12.53
C ARG A 241 -22.53 -8.45 -12.03
N ILE A 242 -21.72 -8.52 -10.97
CA ILE A 242 -21.26 -9.79 -10.39
C ILE A 242 -22.43 -10.58 -9.80
N GLN A 243 -23.34 -9.91 -9.09
CA GLN A 243 -24.52 -10.56 -8.51
C GLN A 243 -25.46 -11.11 -9.58
N ASN A 244 -25.64 -10.38 -10.69
CA ASN A 244 -26.46 -10.85 -11.81
C ASN A 244 -25.86 -12.03 -12.56
N LYS A 245 -24.54 -12.20 -12.57
CA LYS A 245 -23.87 -13.38 -13.16
C LYS A 245 -23.99 -14.65 -12.31
N LYS A 246 -24.35 -14.51 -11.03
CA LYS A 246 -24.51 -15.63 -10.08
C LYS A 246 -25.97 -16.10 -9.93
N LYS A 247 -26.92 -15.39 -10.54
CA LYS A 247 -28.33 -15.81 -10.69
C LYS A 247 -28.46 -16.63 -11.97
#